data_AF-A0A0F9BN67-F1
#
_entry.id   AF-A0A0F9BN67-F1
#
_cell.length_a   1.000
_cell.length_b   1.000
_cell.length_c   1.000
_cell.angle_alpha   90.00
_cell.angle_beta   90.00
_cell.angle_gamma   90.00
#
_symmetry.space_group_name_H-M   'P 1'
#
loop_
_entity.id
_entity.type
_entity.pdbx_description
1 polymer ?
#
loop_
_entity_poly.entity_id
_entity_poly.type
_entity_poly.pdbx_seq_one_letter_code
_entity_poly.pdbx_strand_id
1 'polypeptide(L)'
;MLTYNDALVTARLDKTLDGCLDATNAWAPYRMDNAVAPIAMRMEQVGVPILLVRNRELDEHFREIITRTRNEITGPTREPEFRRKFVDQLAIIMARKPRKDDPRDFLTRHAIRFDELHNGIRKKTKPDEFLKDKGPTQFDVGNDNHIAPYLMALGYRLTQVTKTGKPTSKKDVLETLTHIAEVRTILEFREARKLHSTFVVGLPIEPTKVAGFGRLHSSWDVHKITGRWGSSPNVQNWPKQNMKGRPNLRSQVVAPPGKTLVGADYAQLEARIIGMMSGDPFLVETFMDHFGECPMDCVPHREPEKFCPLHDIHTVFSLEVFSGFDKM
;
A
#
# COMPACT_ATOMS: atom_id res chain seq x y z
N MET A 1 -24.81 -21.45 0.98
CA MET A 1 -26.27 -21.60 1.00
C MET A 1 -26.74 -20.94 2.30
N LEU A 2 -27.60 -19.92 2.24
CA LEU A 2 -28.07 -19.20 3.44
C LEU A 2 -28.85 -20.15 4.34
N THR A 3 -28.60 -20.11 5.65
CA THR A 3 -29.33 -20.92 6.62
C THR A 3 -30.64 -20.24 7.03
N TYR A 4 -31.59 -21.02 7.59
CA TYR A 4 -32.80 -20.48 8.19
C TYR A 4 -32.51 -19.44 9.28
N ASN A 5 -31.46 -19.67 10.07
CA ASN A 5 -31.03 -18.73 11.10
C ASN A 5 -30.51 -17.42 10.49
N ASP A 6 -29.80 -17.46 9.36
CA ASP A 6 -29.32 -16.26 8.68
C ASP A 6 -30.50 -15.39 8.24
N ALA A 7 -31.53 -15.99 7.65
CA ALA A 7 -32.74 -15.28 7.23
C ALA A 7 -33.48 -14.62 8.41
N LEU A 8 -33.60 -15.33 9.54
CA LEU A 8 -34.21 -14.77 10.75
C LEU A 8 -33.40 -13.62 11.35
N VAL A 9 -32.07 -13.73 11.36
CA VAL A 9 -31.19 -12.67 11.85
C VAL A 9 -31.28 -11.46 10.94
N THR A 10 -31.23 -11.64 9.61
CA THR A 10 -31.40 -10.55 8.64
C THR A 10 -32.72 -9.83 8.83
N ALA A 11 -33.85 -10.54 8.96
CA ALA A 11 -35.16 -9.92 9.17
C ALA A 11 -35.25 -9.11 10.49
N ARG A 12 -34.53 -9.52 11.54
CA ARG A 12 -34.45 -8.76 12.80
C ARG A 12 -33.55 -7.52 12.67
N LEU A 13 -32.45 -7.65 11.94
CA LEU A 13 -31.53 -6.54 11.69
C LEU A 13 -32.18 -5.46 10.82
N ASP A 14 -32.99 -5.84 9.85
CA ASP A 14 -33.69 -4.93 8.94
C ASP A 14 -34.56 -3.91 9.69
N LYS A 15 -35.45 -4.39 10.57
CA LYS A 15 -36.25 -3.51 11.44
C LYS A 15 -35.42 -2.63 12.36
N THR A 16 -34.29 -3.15 12.85
CA THR A 16 -33.39 -2.38 13.72
C THR A 16 -32.71 -1.27 12.92
N LEU A 17 -32.31 -1.57 11.68
CA LEU A 17 -31.68 -0.63 10.77
C LEU A 17 -32.62 0.52 10.40
N ASP A 18 -33.87 0.23 10.05
CA ASP A 18 -34.88 1.26 9.76
C ASP A 18 -35.01 2.28 10.91
N GLY A 19 -35.15 1.78 12.14
CA GLY A 19 -35.21 2.65 13.32
C GLY A 19 -33.94 3.50 13.50
N CYS A 20 -32.76 2.97 13.18
CA CYS A 20 -31.52 3.74 13.20
C CYS A 20 -31.46 4.78 12.07
N LEU A 21 -31.92 4.45 10.86
CA LEU A 21 -31.94 5.34 9.71
C LEU A 21 -32.89 6.52 9.94
N ASP A 22 -34.07 6.26 10.50
CA ASP A 22 -35.03 7.29 10.90
C ASP A 22 -34.45 8.22 11.96
N ALA A 23 -33.85 7.64 13.02
CA ALA A 23 -33.26 8.42 14.11
C ALA A 23 -32.08 9.30 13.68
N THR A 24 -31.39 8.94 12.60
CA THR A 24 -30.19 9.64 12.09
C THR A 24 -30.43 10.43 10.81
N ASN A 25 -31.64 10.40 10.25
CA ASN A 25 -31.99 10.96 8.94
C ASN A 25 -31.03 10.50 7.81
N ALA A 26 -30.64 9.22 7.83
CA ALA A 26 -29.60 8.66 6.96
C ALA A 26 -30.14 7.93 5.72
N TRP A 27 -31.41 8.14 5.36
CA TRP A 27 -32.03 7.47 4.22
C TRP A 27 -31.38 7.82 2.87
N ALA A 28 -30.92 9.06 2.69
CA ALA A 28 -30.26 9.48 1.47
C ALA A 28 -28.95 8.70 1.21
N PRO A 29 -27.95 8.67 2.12
CA PRO A 29 -26.75 7.87 1.92
C PRO A 29 -27.05 6.36 1.84
N TYR A 30 -28.00 5.85 2.62
CA TYR A 30 -28.42 4.44 2.52
C TYR A 30 -28.92 4.06 1.11
N ARG A 31 -29.75 4.91 0.49
CA ARG A 31 -30.24 4.70 -0.88
C ARG A 31 -29.10 4.75 -1.90
N MET A 32 -28.13 5.65 -1.70
CA MET A 32 -26.94 5.72 -2.57
C MET A 32 -26.11 4.45 -2.46
N ASP A 33 -25.80 3.99 -1.24
CA ASP A 33 -25.03 2.76 -1.01
C ASP A 33 -25.71 1.54 -1.64
N ASN A 34 -27.03 1.40 -1.47
CA ASN A 34 -27.81 0.33 -2.09
C ASN A 34 -27.83 0.40 -3.62
N ALA A 35 -27.82 1.60 -4.20
CA ALA A 35 -27.76 1.76 -5.66
C ALA A 35 -26.38 1.42 -6.22
N VAL A 36 -25.30 1.67 -5.47
CA VAL A 36 -23.92 1.39 -5.89
C VAL A 36 -23.52 -0.07 -5.64
N ALA A 37 -24.09 -0.73 -4.63
CA ALA A 37 -23.83 -2.13 -4.31
C ALA A 37 -23.89 -3.09 -5.52
N PRO A 38 -24.95 -3.11 -6.36
CA PRO A 38 -24.99 -4.00 -7.54
C PRO A 38 -23.93 -3.65 -8.59
N ILE A 39 -23.54 -2.37 -8.71
CA ILE A 39 -22.46 -1.94 -9.61
C ILE A 39 -21.15 -2.55 -9.14
N ALA A 40 -20.84 -2.47 -7.84
CA ALA A 40 -19.64 -3.04 -7.28
C ALA A 40 -19.59 -4.57 -7.38
N MET A 41 -20.71 -5.25 -7.11
CA MET A 41 -20.83 -6.70 -7.33
C MET A 41 -20.54 -7.05 -8.79
N ARG A 42 -21.03 -6.24 -9.73
CA ARG A 42 -20.73 -6.44 -11.15
C ARG A 42 -19.27 -6.18 -11.48
N MET A 43 -18.65 -5.15 -10.89
CA MET A 43 -17.22 -4.87 -11.04
C MET A 43 -16.36 -6.02 -10.51
N GLU A 44 -16.73 -6.63 -9.38
CA GLU A 44 -16.07 -7.82 -8.83
C GLU A 44 -16.21 -9.01 -9.78
N GLN A 45 -17.43 -9.34 -10.22
CA GLN A 45 -17.66 -10.44 -11.17
C GLN A 45 -16.93 -10.24 -12.50
N VAL A 46 -16.92 -9.00 -13.00
CA VAL A 46 -16.23 -8.68 -14.25
C VAL A 46 -14.74 -8.72 -14.00
N GLY A 47 -14.18 -8.13 -12.95
CA GLY A 47 -12.74 -8.08 -12.67
C GLY A 47 -11.94 -7.21 -13.64
N VAL A 48 -10.67 -6.99 -13.34
CA VAL A 48 -9.73 -6.19 -14.14
C VAL A 48 -8.94 -7.11 -15.08
N PRO A 49 -8.85 -6.80 -16.40
CA PRO A 49 -8.10 -7.65 -17.33
C PRO A 49 -6.59 -7.50 -17.12
N ILE A 50 -5.90 -8.63 -17.05
CA ILE A 50 -4.44 -8.71 -16.86
C ILE A 50 -3.82 -9.51 -18.01
N LEU A 51 -2.80 -8.94 -18.66
CA LEU A 51 -1.97 -9.63 -19.62
C LEU A 51 -0.91 -10.47 -18.88
N LEU A 52 -1.07 -11.79 -18.92
CA LEU A 52 -0.25 -12.73 -18.14
C LEU A 52 1.21 -12.72 -18.55
N VAL A 53 1.49 -12.54 -19.85
CA VAL A 53 2.87 -12.45 -20.36
C VAL A 53 3.58 -11.25 -19.73
N ARG A 54 2.92 -10.10 -19.69
CA ARG A 54 3.50 -8.88 -19.12
C ARG A 54 3.69 -8.98 -17.61
N ASN A 55 2.76 -9.63 -16.91
CA ASN A 55 2.93 -9.93 -15.49
C ASN A 55 4.16 -10.82 -15.22
N ARG A 56 4.44 -11.81 -16.08
CA ARG A 56 5.66 -12.64 -15.98
C ARG A 56 6.95 -11.86 -16.24
N GLU A 57 6.97 -11.02 -17.27
CA GLU A 57 8.13 -10.14 -17.54
C GLU A 57 8.41 -9.20 -16.35
N LEU A 58 7.36 -8.68 -15.71
CA LEU A 58 7.50 -7.90 -14.48
C LEU A 58 8.05 -8.75 -13.32
N ASP A 59 7.58 -9.99 -13.15
CA ASP A 59 8.10 -10.93 -12.14
C ASP A 59 9.61 -11.15 -12.30
N GLU A 60 10.05 -11.45 -13.51
CA GLU A 60 11.46 -11.63 -13.84
C GLU A 60 12.29 -10.37 -13.53
N HIS A 61 11.88 -9.21 -14.03
CA HIS A 61 12.57 -7.95 -13.80
C HIS A 61 12.65 -7.59 -12.31
N PHE A 62 11.57 -7.75 -11.55
CA PHE A 62 11.62 -7.50 -10.10
C PHE A 62 12.52 -8.50 -9.38
N ARG A 63 12.51 -9.78 -9.76
CA ARG A 63 13.42 -10.78 -9.18
C ARG A 63 14.88 -10.44 -9.44
N GLU A 64 15.21 -9.95 -10.63
CA GLU A 64 16.57 -9.48 -10.95
C GLU A 64 16.99 -8.32 -10.04
N ILE A 65 16.15 -7.29 -9.90
CA ILE A 65 16.43 -6.14 -9.02
C ILE A 65 16.60 -6.63 -7.57
N ILE A 66 15.68 -7.45 -7.06
CA ILE A 66 15.70 -7.97 -5.69
C ILE A 66 16.96 -8.82 -5.46
N THR A 67 17.35 -9.66 -6.42
CA THR A 67 18.51 -10.54 -6.30
C THR A 67 19.81 -9.74 -6.35
N ARG A 68 19.94 -8.82 -7.31
CA ARG A 68 21.09 -7.91 -7.44
C ARG A 68 21.30 -7.11 -6.17
N THR A 69 20.28 -6.36 -5.75
CA THR A 69 20.36 -5.50 -4.55
C THR A 69 20.58 -6.31 -3.27
N ARG A 70 19.96 -7.49 -3.13
CA ARG A 70 20.23 -8.41 -2.00
C ARG A 70 21.70 -8.85 -2.00
N ASN A 71 22.27 -9.23 -3.14
CA ASN A 71 23.65 -9.68 -3.23
C ASN A 71 24.64 -8.54 -2.91
N GLU A 72 24.38 -7.32 -3.39
CA GLU A 72 25.16 -6.13 -3.06
C GLU A 72 25.17 -5.86 -1.54
N ILE A 73 24.01 -5.90 -0.89
CA ILE A 73 23.88 -5.62 0.57
C ILE A 73 24.46 -6.77 1.41
N THR A 74 24.22 -8.02 1.01
CA THR A 74 24.66 -9.20 1.78
C THR A 74 26.11 -9.58 1.52
N GLY A 75 26.74 -9.08 0.46
CA GLY A 75 28.15 -9.33 0.12
C GLY A 75 29.09 -9.12 1.31
N PRO A 76 29.12 -7.92 1.92
CA PRO A 76 29.94 -7.64 3.11
C PRO A 76 29.64 -8.56 4.30
N THR A 77 28.42 -9.06 4.44
CA THR A 77 28.02 -9.89 5.60
C THR A 77 28.59 -11.31 5.56
N ARG A 78 29.21 -11.71 4.45
CA ARG A 78 29.91 -13.00 4.32
C ARG A 78 31.24 -13.00 5.07
N GLU A 79 31.83 -11.83 5.32
CA GLU A 79 33.07 -11.72 6.07
C GLU A 79 32.86 -12.01 7.56
N PRO A 80 33.64 -12.92 8.17
CA PRO A 80 33.49 -13.27 9.59
C PRO A 80 33.62 -12.07 10.53
N GLU A 81 34.51 -11.12 10.23
CA GLU A 81 34.72 -9.92 11.04
C GLU A 81 33.51 -9.00 11.00
N PHE A 82 32.98 -8.72 9.80
CA PHE A 82 31.78 -7.91 9.64
C PHE A 82 30.58 -8.56 10.34
N ARG A 83 30.41 -9.88 10.20
CA ARG A 83 29.33 -10.61 10.87
C ARG A 83 29.41 -10.46 12.39
N ARG A 84 30.62 -10.47 12.96
CA ARG A 84 30.83 -10.22 14.39
C ARG A 84 30.43 -8.79 14.78
N LYS A 85 30.84 -7.78 14.01
CA LYS A 85 30.42 -6.37 14.22
C LYS A 85 28.91 -6.21 14.14
N PHE A 86 28.26 -6.84 13.17
CA PHE A 86 26.80 -6.82 13.02
C PHE A 86 26.09 -7.43 14.24
N VAL A 87 26.52 -8.62 14.67
CA VAL A 87 25.95 -9.28 15.86
C VAL A 87 26.16 -8.43 17.11
N ASP A 88 27.32 -7.79 17.23
CA ASP A 88 27.62 -6.86 18.32
C ASP A 88 26.67 -5.66 18.34
N GLN A 89 26.48 -4.97 17.20
CA GLN A 89 25.53 -3.85 17.10
C GLN A 89 24.09 -4.28 17.40
N LEU A 90 23.69 -5.47 16.94
CA LEU A 90 22.37 -6.02 17.23
C LEU A 90 22.20 -6.30 18.73
N ALA A 91 23.22 -6.89 19.37
CA ALA A 91 23.24 -7.15 20.80
C ALA A 91 23.16 -5.84 21.62
N ILE A 92 23.88 -4.78 21.21
CA ILE A 92 23.81 -3.45 21.84
C ILE A 92 22.38 -2.91 21.81
N ILE A 93 21.72 -2.92 20.66
CA ILE A 93 20.34 -2.43 20.52
C ILE A 93 19.38 -3.25 21.37
N MET A 94 19.55 -4.57 21.41
CA MET A 94 18.71 -5.46 22.21
C MET A 94 18.93 -5.27 23.72
N ALA A 95 20.18 -5.03 24.15
CA ALA A 95 20.53 -4.85 25.55
C ALA A 95 19.99 -3.54 26.14
N ARG A 96 19.72 -2.49 25.32
CA ARG A 96 19.19 -1.21 25.81
C ARG A 96 17.84 -1.35 26.53
N LYS A 97 16.96 -2.24 26.07
CA LYS A 97 15.67 -2.49 26.72
C LYS A 97 15.76 -3.70 27.65
N PRO A 98 15.76 -3.52 28.98
CA PRO A 98 15.85 -4.64 29.92
C PRO A 98 14.59 -5.52 29.84
N ARG A 99 14.78 -6.84 29.97
CA ARG A 99 13.70 -7.81 30.26
C ARG A 99 13.54 -7.99 31.77
N LYS A 100 12.45 -8.64 32.19
CA LYS A 100 12.10 -8.86 33.61
C LYS A 100 13.22 -9.54 34.41
N ASP A 101 13.89 -10.53 33.81
CA ASP A 101 14.94 -11.33 34.46
C ASP A 101 16.36 -10.92 34.05
N ASP A 102 16.51 -9.76 33.42
CA ASP A 102 17.82 -9.30 32.97
C ASP A 102 18.62 -8.70 34.13
N PRO A 103 19.96 -8.87 34.14
CA PRO A 103 20.83 -8.12 35.03
C PRO A 103 20.60 -6.61 34.91
N ARG A 104 20.77 -5.88 36.02
CA ARG A 104 20.64 -4.41 36.02
C ARG A 104 21.71 -3.75 35.14
N ASP A 105 22.92 -4.30 35.15
CA ASP A 105 24.06 -3.80 34.38
C ASP A 105 23.86 -3.99 32.85
N PHE A 106 24.30 -3.00 32.07
CA PHE A 106 24.18 -3.00 30.62
C PHE A 106 25.20 -3.93 29.95
N LEU A 107 26.46 -3.93 30.39
CA LEU A 107 27.52 -4.73 29.77
C LEU A 107 27.24 -6.22 29.94
N THR A 108 26.76 -6.63 31.11
CA THR A 108 26.35 -8.00 31.39
C THR A 108 25.18 -8.43 30.49
N ARG A 109 24.18 -7.55 30.29
CA ARG A 109 23.07 -7.81 29.37
C ARG A 109 23.57 -7.95 27.93
N HIS A 110 24.46 -7.07 27.50
CA HIS A 110 25.06 -7.11 26.17
C HIS A 110 25.81 -8.42 25.93
N ALA A 111 26.69 -8.84 26.85
CA ALA A 111 27.42 -10.10 26.74
C ALA A 111 26.49 -11.31 26.60
N ILE A 112 25.41 -11.36 27.40
CA ILE A 112 24.38 -12.40 27.27
C ILE A 112 23.74 -12.36 25.87
N ARG A 113 23.32 -11.19 25.37
CA ARG A 113 22.69 -11.07 24.05
C ARG A 113 23.66 -11.42 22.92
N PHE A 114 24.92 -11.02 23.04
CA PHE A 114 25.96 -11.34 22.08
C PHE A 114 26.17 -12.85 21.98
N ASP A 115 26.34 -13.53 23.12
CA ASP A 115 26.44 -15.00 23.18
C ASP A 115 25.20 -15.69 22.60
N GLU A 116 24.00 -15.20 22.92
CA GLU A 116 22.74 -15.74 22.41
C GLU A 116 22.66 -15.66 20.89
N LEU A 117 23.01 -14.50 20.31
CA LEU A 117 22.94 -14.25 18.87
C LEU A 117 24.08 -14.93 18.11
N HIS A 118 25.27 -14.99 18.71
CA HIS A 118 26.47 -15.57 18.10
C HIS A 118 26.46 -17.09 18.11
N ASN A 119 25.98 -17.72 19.19
CA ASN A 119 25.95 -19.18 19.27
C ASN A 119 24.59 -19.77 18.90
N GLY A 120 23.53 -18.96 18.83
CA GLY A 120 22.16 -19.44 18.61
C GLY A 120 21.53 -20.11 19.84
N ILE A 121 22.11 -19.93 21.03
CA ILE A 121 21.72 -20.64 22.27
C ILE A 121 21.14 -19.65 23.29
N ARG A 122 19.95 -19.93 23.85
CA ARG A 122 19.35 -19.08 24.88
C ARG A 122 19.70 -19.57 26.28
N LYS A 123 20.58 -18.87 27.00
CA LYS A 123 21.09 -19.26 28.34
C LYS A 123 20.07 -19.21 29.51
N LYS A 124 18.78 -18.92 29.29
CA LYS A 124 17.77 -18.93 30.36
C LYS A 124 16.47 -19.64 29.92
N THR A 125 16.34 -20.91 30.29
CA THR A 125 15.39 -21.40 31.35
C THR A 125 15.71 -22.85 31.78
N LYS A 126 16.57 -23.60 31.08
CA LYS A 126 17.24 -24.84 31.51
C LYS A 126 18.60 -24.93 30.81
N PRO A 127 19.66 -25.52 31.39
CA PRO A 127 21.01 -25.52 30.82
C PRO A 127 21.15 -26.12 29.41
N ASP A 128 20.17 -26.89 28.92
CA ASP A 128 20.25 -27.63 27.66
C ASP A 128 19.02 -27.45 26.74
N GLU A 129 18.30 -26.33 26.87
CA GLU A 129 17.23 -26.02 25.90
C GLU A 129 17.85 -25.25 24.72
N PHE A 130 18.31 -25.99 23.71
CA PHE A 130 18.53 -25.40 22.39
C PHE A 130 17.25 -24.67 22.00
N LEU A 131 17.36 -23.40 21.60
CA LEU A 131 16.29 -22.78 20.82
C LEU A 131 16.12 -23.69 19.60
N LYS A 132 15.06 -24.52 19.57
CA LYS A 132 14.76 -25.36 18.41
C LYS A 132 14.95 -24.50 17.16
N ASP A 133 15.89 -24.94 16.32
CA ASP A 133 16.14 -24.44 14.96
C ASP A 133 16.74 -23.03 14.81
N LYS A 134 17.45 -22.47 15.80
CA LYS A 134 18.10 -21.15 15.63
C LYS A 134 19.62 -21.22 15.75
N GLY A 135 20.31 -21.38 14.62
CA GLY A 135 21.76 -21.20 14.52
C GLY A 135 22.21 -19.73 14.68
N PRO A 136 23.52 -19.44 14.55
CA PRO A 136 24.06 -18.08 14.62
C PRO A 136 23.29 -17.11 13.73
N THR A 137 22.89 -15.98 14.29
CA THR A 137 22.03 -14.99 13.59
C THR A 137 22.72 -14.54 12.31
N GLN A 138 22.03 -14.73 11.18
CA GLN A 138 22.46 -14.24 9.88
C GLN A 138 21.77 -12.91 9.59
N PHE A 139 22.47 -12.02 8.87
CA PHE A 139 21.87 -10.78 8.41
C PHE A 139 20.76 -11.09 7.39
N ASP A 140 19.65 -10.36 7.49
CA ASP A 140 18.53 -10.47 6.57
C ASP A 140 18.05 -9.05 6.25
N VAL A 141 18.26 -8.64 5.00
CA VAL A 141 17.81 -7.35 4.47
C VAL A 141 16.29 -7.21 4.52
N GLY A 142 15.56 -8.34 4.53
CA GLY A 142 14.12 -8.36 4.65
C GLY A 142 13.59 -8.07 6.06
N ASN A 143 14.46 -8.06 7.08
CA ASN A 143 14.12 -7.78 8.47
C ASN A 143 14.49 -6.35 8.85
N ASP A 144 13.50 -5.52 9.13
CA ASP A 144 13.70 -4.11 9.47
C ASP A 144 14.58 -3.88 10.71
N ASN A 145 14.61 -4.85 11.63
CA ASN A 145 15.46 -4.78 12.82
C ASN A 145 16.94 -5.01 12.52
N HIS A 146 17.29 -5.58 11.36
CA HIS A 146 18.67 -5.85 10.97
C HIS A 146 19.32 -4.67 10.24
N ILE A 147 18.53 -3.82 9.57
CA ILE A 147 19.04 -2.71 8.75
C ILE A 147 19.82 -1.69 9.58
N ALA A 148 19.29 -1.27 10.73
CA ALA A 148 19.98 -0.30 11.58
C ALA A 148 21.33 -0.83 12.15
N PRO A 149 21.39 -2.03 12.78
CA PRO A 149 22.66 -2.63 13.18
C PRO A 149 23.63 -2.85 12.02
N TYR A 150 23.14 -3.19 10.83
CA TYR A 150 23.97 -3.35 9.63
C TYR A 150 24.66 -2.03 9.23
N LEU A 151 23.91 -0.93 9.14
CA LEU A 151 24.49 0.39 8.84
C LEU A 151 25.48 0.84 9.92
N MET A 152 25.20 0.55 11.20
CA MET A 152 26.13 0.83 12.29
C MET A 152 27.40 -0.04 12.22
N ALA A 153 27.29 -1.30 11.78
CA ALA A 153 28.44 -2.18 11.59
C ALA A 153 29.33 -1.75 10.41
N LEU A 154 28.76 -1.08 9.40
CA LEU A 154 29.50 -0.37 8.34
C LEU A 154 30.16 0.92 8.84
N GLY A 155 29.88 1.36 10.07
CA GLY A 155 30.46 2.55 10.68
C GLY A 155 29.59 3.81 10.59
N TYR A 156 28.36 3.72 10.05
CA TYR A 156 27.47 4.86 9.96
C TYR A 156 26.76 5.16 11.27
N ARG A 157 26.70 6.45 11.65
CA ARG A 157 26.02 6.89 12.87
C ARG A 157 24.56 7.26 12.57
N LEU A 158 23.63 6.50 13.15
CA LEU A 158 22.20 6.80 13.09
C LEU A 158 21.78 7.71 14.25
N THR A 159 21.28 8.91 13.94
CA THR A 159 20.89 9.93 14.95
C THR A 159 19.44 9.82 15.37
N GLN A 160 18.55 9.39 14.49
CA GLN A 160 17.13 9.27 14.80
C GLN A 160 16.81 7.96 15.51
N VAL A 161 16.01 8.04 16.58
CA VAL A 161 15.58 6.90 17.38
C VAL A 161 14.05 6.85 17.49
N THR A 162 13.50 5.65 17.66
CA THR A 162 12.08 5.44 17.97
C THR A 162 11.75 5.90 19.39
N LYS A 163 10.46 5.98 19.73
CA LYS A 163 9.98 6.19 21.13
C LYS A 163 10.58 5.19 22.13
N THR A 164 11.04 4.03 21.65
CA THR A 164 11.68 2.97 22.45
C THR A 164 13.21 3.07 22.51
N GLY A 165 13.81 4.17 21.99
CA GLY A 165 15.24 4.44 22.04
C GLY A 165 16.09 3.62 21.05
N LYS A 166 15.45 2.91 20.11
CA LYS A 166 16.14 2.12 19.08
C LYS A 166 16.40 2.98 17.84
N PRO A 167 17.58 2.87 17.21
CA PRO A 167 17.80 3.48 15.90
C PRO A 167 16.74 3.02 14.90
N THR A 168 16.16 3.97 14.16
CA THR A 168 15.04 3.71 13.26
C THR A 168 15.54 3.39 11.85
N SER A 169 14.94 2.38 11.23
CA SER A 169 15.16 2.00 9.82
C SER A 169 13.95 2.33 8.95
N LYS A 170 13.05 3.23 9.39
CA LYS A 170 11.88 3.66 8.62
C LYS A 170 12.30 4.34 7.31
N LYS A 171 11.44 4.24 6.29
CA LYS A 171 11.67 4.80 4.95
C LYS A 171 12.08 6.28 5.00
N ASP A 172 11.28 7.13 5.66
CA ASP A 172 11.52 8.58 5.74
C ASP A 172 12.90 8.92 6.32
N VAL A 173 13.39 8.13 7.28
CA VAL A 173 14.72 8.34 7.87
C VAL A 173 15.82 7.90 6.93
N LEU A 174 15.65 6.75 6.28
CA LEU A 174 16.61 6.28 5.28
C LEU A 174 16.68 7.22 4.08
N GLU A 175 15.58 7.88 3.71
CA GLU A 175 15.57 8.88 2.64
C GLU A 175 16.49 10.08 2.95
N THR A 176 16.61 10.48 4.23
CA THR A 176 17.58 11.51 4.65
C THR A 176 19.05 11.04 4.55
N LEU A 177 19.28 9.74 4.48
CA LEU A 177 20.59 9.10 4.44
C LEU A 177 20.97 8.60 3.04
N THR A 178 20.28 9.06 1.99
CA THR A 178 20.49 8.66 0.59
C THR A 178 21.85 9.05 0.02
N HIS A 179 22.64 9.88 0.70
CA HIS A 179 24.04 10.11 0.36
C HIS A 179 24.90 8.85 0.53
N ILE A 180 24.50 7.92 1.42
CA ILE A 180 25.13 6.62 1.64
C ILE A 180 24.67 5.63 0.54
N ALA A 181 25.62 4.96 -0.12
CA ALA A 181 25.32 4.06 -1.24
C ALA A 181 24.47 2.86 -0.82
N GLU A 182 24.83 2.22 0.29
CA GLU A 182 24.15 1.06 0.85
C GLU A 182 22.70 1.39 1.24
N VAL A 183 22.45 2.62 1.71
CA VAL A 183 21.09 3.08 2.03
C VAL A 183 20.24 3.19 0.77
N ARG A 184 20.79 3.70 -0.34
CA ARG A 184 20.08 3.73 -1.63
C ARG A 184 19.73 2.31 -2.10
N THR A 185 20.68 1.38 -2.04
CA THR A 185 20.44 -0.03 -2.42
C THR A 185 19.40 -0.70 -1.51
N ILE A 186 19.39 -0.42 -0.20
CA ILE A 186 18.38 -0.93 0.75
C ILE A 186 16.99 -0.38 0.43
N LEU A 187 16.88 0.90 0.11
CA LEU A 187 15.62 1.52 -0.29
C LEU A 187 15.09 0.91 -1.59
N GLU A 188 15.96 0.72 -2.59
CA GLU A 188 15.64 0.05 -3.85
C GLU A 188 15.14 -1.39 -3.60
N PHE A 189 15.87 -2.19 -2.81
CA PHE A 189 15.47 -3.56 -2.45
C PHE A 189 14.08 -3.60 -1.81
N ARG A 190 13.85 -2.74 -0.79
CA ARG A 190 12.59 -2.73 -0.04
C ARG A 190 11.41 -2.33 -0.91
N GLU A 191 11.63 -1.33 -1.77
CA GLU A 191 10.62 -0.90 -2.72
C GLU A 191 10.30 -1.99 -3.74
N ALA A 192 11.32 -2.54 -4.40
CA ALA A 192 11.16 -3.61 -5.38
C ALA A 192 10.44 -4.82 -4.76
N ARG A 193 10.88 -5.27 -3.57
CA ARG A 193 10.24 -6.38 -2.84
C ARG A 193 8.79 -6.10 -2.51
N LYS A 194 8.47 -4.89 -2.03
CA LYS A 194 7.09 -4.50 -1.71
C LYS A 194 6.22 -4.56 -2.97
N LEU A 195 6.65 -3.87 -4.03
CA LEU A 195 5.91 -3.79 -5.29
C LEU A 195 5.70 -5.17 -5.92
N HIS A 196 6.74 -5.99 -5.95
CA HIS A 196 6.71 -7.36 -6.46
C HIS A 196 5.70 -8.23 -5.68
N SER A 197 5.81 -8.23 -4.35
CA SER A 197 4.92 -9.03 -3.50
C SER A 197 3.46 -8.59 -3.58
N THR A 198 3.18 -7.29 -3.71
CA THR A 198 1.82 -6.76 -3.69
C THR A 198 1.14 -6.78 -5.07
N PHE A 199 1.87 -6.47 -6.14
CA PHE A 199 1.27 -6.18 -7.45
C PHE A 199 1.69 -7.12 -8.57
N VAL A 200 2.53 -8.12 -8.29
CA VAL A 200 2.96 -9.10 -9.27
C VAL A 200 2.62 -10.51 -8.81
N VAL A 201 3.19 -10.96 -7.69
CA VAL A 201 2.99 -12.33 -7.19
C VAL A 201 1.76 -12.47 -6.30
N GLY A 202 1.44 -11.44 -5.51
CA GLY A 202 0.33 -11.48 -4.57
C GLY A 202 -1.06 -11.29 -5.18
N LEU A 203 -1.16 -11.15 -6.50
CA LEU A 203 -2.45 -10.95 -7.17
C LEU A 203 -3.08 -12.30 -7.54
N PRO A 204 -4.28 -12.63 -7.03
CA PRO A 204 -5.07 -13.80 -7.45
C PRO A 204 -5.64 -13.54 -8.85
N ILE A 205 -4.85 -13.85 -9.87
CA ILE A 205 -5.25 -13.69 -11.27
C ILE A 205 -5.86 -15.00 -11.76
N GLU A 206 -7.13 -14.97 -12.15
CA GLU A 206 -7.84 -16.11 -12.70
C GLU A 206 -7.65 -16.18 -14.23
N PRO A 207 -7.18 -17.30 -14.80
CA PRO A 207 -7.07 -17.46 -16.24
C PRO A 207 -8.43 -17.35 -16.95
N THR A 208 -8.44 -16.81 -18.17
CA THR A 208 -9.64 -16.72 -19.00
C THR A 208 -9.61 -17.65 -20.21
N LYS A 209 -10.72 -17.69 -20.96
CA LYS A 209 -10.77 -18.34 -22.28
C LYS A 209 -9.93 -17.62 -23.34
N VAL A 210 -9.58 -16.35 -23.14
CA VAL A 210 -8.71 -15.61 -24.06
C VAL A 210 -7.27 -15.96 -23.71
N ALA A 211 -6.57 -16.60 -24.66
CA ALA A 211 -5.20 -17.04 -24.46
C ALA A 211 -4.29 -15.86 -24.04
N GLY A 212 -3.48 -16.07 -23.01
CA GLY A 212 -2.57 -15.05 -22.48
C GLY A 212 -3.21 -14.00 -21.56
N PHE A 213 -4.54 -14.03 -21.36
CA PHE A 213 -5.25 -13.10 -20.48
C PHE A 213 -5.81 -13.77 -19.23
N GLY A 214 -5.70 -13.07 -18.11
CA GLY A 214 -6.36 -13.38 -16.85
C GLY A 214 -7.23 -12.22 -16.38
N ARG A 215 -7.97 -12.43 -15.29
CA ARG A 215 -8.73 -11.38 -14.61
C ARG A 215 -8.40 -11.36 -13.13
N LEU A 216 -8.24 -10.15 -12.61
CA LEU A 216 -8.09 -9.89 -11.19
C LEU A 216 -9.45 -9.46 -10.64
N HIS A 217 -10.00 -10.26 -9.73
CA HIS A 217 -11.27 -9.99 -9.07
C HIS A 217 -10.98 -9.37 -7.69
N SER A 218 -11.46 -8.16 -7.47
CA SER A 218 -11.33 -7.45 -6.20
C SER A 218 -12.69 -7.33 -5.55
N SER A 219 -12.77 -7.69 -4.27
CA SER A 219 -13.90 -7.35 -3.41
C SER A 219 -13.87 -5.85 -3.11
N TRP A 220 -15.04 -5.27 -2.86
CA TRP A 220 -15.21 -3.85 -2.62
C TRP A 220 -15.94 -3.60 -1.31
N ASP A 221 -15.37 -2.76 -0.46
CA ASP A 221 -15.92 -2.47 0.88
C ASP A 221 -15.92 -0.97 1.13
N VAL A 222 -16.90 -0.44 1.87
CA VAL A 222 -16.96 0.98 2.23
C VAL A 222 -16.24 1.23 3.55
N HIS A 223 -15.35 2.22 3.58
CA HIS A 223 -14.64 2.61 4.79
C HIS A 223 -15.58 3.31 5.77
N LYS A 224 -15.80 2.69 6.94
CA LYS A 224 -16.79 3.08 7.96
C LYS A 224 -16.78 4.56 8.37
N ILE A 225 -15.62 5.22 8.32
CA ILE A 225 -15.47 6.61 8.77
C ILE A 225 -15.60 7.60 7.61
N THR A 226 -14.99 7.29 6.47
CA THR A 226 -14.79 8.27 5.38
C THR A 226 -15.79 8.10 4.25
N GLY A 227 -16.53 6.99 4.22
CA GLY A 227 -17.41 6.61 3.11
C GLY A 227 -16.67 6.24 1.82
N ARG A 228 -15.31 6.25 1.80
CA ARG A 228 -14.54 5.88 0.62
C ARG A 228 -14.59 4.37 0.40
N TRP A 229 -14.73 3.97 -0.84
CA TRP A 229 -14.63 2.58 -1.25
C TRP A 229 -13.17 2.12 -1.15
N GLY A 230 -12.95 0.95 -0.57
CA GLY A 230 -11.70 0.19 -0.58
C GLY A 230 -11.83 -1.04 -1.46
N SER A 231 -10.68 -1.64 -1.80
CA SER A 231 -10.63 -2.87 -2.61
C SER A 231 -9.64 -3.88 -2.05
N SER A 232 -9.97 -5.17 -2.17
CA SER A 232 -9.08 -6.28 -1.80
C SER A 232 -9.17 -7.41 -2.84
N PRO A 233 -8.09 -7.73 -3.58
CA PRO A 233 -6.78 -7.06 -3.63
C PRO A 233 -6.89 -5.59 -4.01
N ASN A 234 -5.95 -4.77 -3.54
CA ASN A 234 -6.02 -3.31 -3.71
C ASN A 234 -5.65 -2.89 -5.15
N VAL A 235 -6.67 -2.61 -5.96
CA VAL A 235 -6.54 -2.12 -7.34
C VAL A 235 -6.52 -0.60 -7.45
N GLN A 236 -6.91 0.11 -6.40
CA GLN A 236 -6.95 1.57 -6.36
C GLN A 236 -5.55 2.19 -6.24
N ASN A 237 -4.66 1.55 -5.48
CA ASN A 237 -3.35 2.10 -5.12
C ASN A 237 -2.22 1.63 -6.05
N TRP A 238 -2.53 1.28 -7.29
CA TRP A 238 -1.50 0.90 -8.26
C TRP A 238 -0.59 2.09 -8.59
N PRO A 239 0.75 1.96 -8.41
CA PRO A 239 1.68 3.05 -8.64
C PRO A 239 1.54 3.64 -10.04
N LYS A 240 1.55 4.98 -10.13
CA LYS A 240 1.67 5.69 -11.41
C LYS A 240 3.11 5.56 -11.92
N GLN A 241 3.31 5.66 -13.24
CA GLN A 241 4.59 5.46 -13.95
C GLN A 241 5.69 6.49 -13.59
N ASN A 242 5.39 7.46 -12.72
CA ASN A 242 6.06 8.75 -12.59
C ASN A 242 7.48 8.72 -12.00
N MET A 243 8.09 7.56 -11.74
CA MET A 243 9.44 7.48 -11.19
C MET A 243 10.41 6.75 -12.13
N LYS A 244 11.48 7.45 -12.52
CA LYS A 244 12.55 6.96 -13.41
C LYS A 244 13.13 5.65 -12.87
N GLY A 245 13.17 4.63 -13.72
CA GLY A 245 13.80 3.33 -13.42
C GLY A 245 12.88 2.25 -12.82
N ARG A 246 11.60 2.54 -12.53
CA ARG A 246 10.67 1.53 -12.04
C ARG A 246 9.99 0.77 -13.18
N PRO A 247 9.83 -0.57 -13.08
CA PRO A 247 8.95 -1.30 -13.97
C PRO A 247 7.53 -0.73 -13.92
N ASN A 248 6.93 -0.47 -15.08
CA ASN A 248 5.57 0.05 -15.16
C ASN A 248 4.57 -1.05 -14.81
N LEU A 249 4.17 -1.13 -13.55
CA LEU A 249 3.18 -2.11 -13.07
C LEU A 249 1.84 -2.01 -13.80
N ARG A 250 1.40 -0.81 -14.22
CA ARG A 250 0.14 -0.64 -14.95
C ARG A 250 0.17 -1.27 -16.34
N SER A 251 1.35 -1.53 -16.91
CA SER A 251 1.48 -2.15 -18.23
C SER A 251 0.90 -3.57 -18.31
N GLN A 252 0.68 -4.25 -17.18
CA GLN A 252 0.00 -5.55 -17.16
C GLN A 252 -1.52 -5.44 -17.27
N VAL A 253 -2.12 -4.26 -17.05
CA VAL A 253 -3.56 -4.04 -17.22
C VAL A 253 -3.80 -3.62 -18.67
N VAL A 254 -4.35 -4.53 -19.46
CA VAL A 254 -4.50 -4.36 -20.91
C VAL A 254 -5.91 -4.75 -21.33
N ALA A 255 -6.50 -3.99 -22.25
CA ALA A 255 -7.78 -4.34 -22.84
C ALA A 255 -7.67 -5.69 -23.59
N PRO A 256 -8.62 -6.62 -23.41
CA PRO A 256 -8.70 -7.81 -24.26
C PRO A 256 -8.91 -7.44 -25.74
N PRO A 257 -8.59 -8.34 -26.69
CA PRO A 257 -8.78 -8.08 -28.12
C PRO A 257 -10.20 -7.61 -28.47
N GLY A 258 -10.30 -6.61 -29.35
CA GLY A 258 -11.57 -6.01 -29.75
C GLY A 258 -12.20 -5.07 -28.70
N LYS A 259 -11.46 -4.72 -27.65
CA LYS A 259 -11.90 -3.78 -26.61
C LYS A 259 -10.86 -2.71 -26.36
N THR A 260 -11.30 -1.64 -25.69
CA THR A 260 -10.48 -0.53 -25.26
C THR A 260 -10.79 -0.23 -23.80
N LEU A 261 -9.78 0.13 -23.02
CA LEU A 261 -9.99 0.63 -21.65
C LEU A 261 -10.17 2.16 -21.70
N VAL A 262 -11.19 2.65 -21.00
CA VAL A 262 -11.45 4.08 -20.85
C VAL A 262 -11.30 4.42 -19.38
N GLY A 263 -10.33 5.28 -19.07
CA GLY A 263 -10.19 5.92 -17.78
C GLY A 263 -10.92 7.25 -17.78
N ALA A 264 -11.64 7.53 -16.71
CA ALA A 264 -12.26 8.83 -16.45
C ALA A 264 -11.96 9.20 -14.99
N ASP A 265 -11.30 10.33 -14.78
CA ASP A 265 -10.98 10.85 -13.45
C ASP A 265 -11.49 12.28 -13.32
N TYR A 266 -12.09 12.61 -12.17
CA TYR A 266 -12.61 13.95 -11.92
C TYR A 266 -11.45 14.91 -11.69
N ALA A 267 -11.30 15.91 -12.55
CA ALA A 267 -10.26 16.90 -12.40
C ALA A 267 -10.48 17.74 -11.14
N GLN A 268 -9.58 17.57 -10.16
CA GLN A 268 -9.51 18.37 -8.93
C GLN A 268 -10.82 18.37 -8.11
N LEU A 269 -11.49 17.22 -8.03
CA LEU A 269 -12.78 17.06 -7.34
C LEU A 269 -12.80 17.67 -5.93
N GLU A 270 -11.78 17.36 -5.10
CA GLU A 270 -11.73 17.84 -3.72
C GLU A 270 -11.67 19.37 -3.62
N ALA A 271 -10.88 20.02 -4.47
CA ALA A 271 -10.77 21.48 -4.49
C ALA A 271 -12.09 22.15 -4.94
N ARG A 272 -12.79 21.53 -5.90
CA ARG A 272 -14.11 21.99 -6.36
C ARG A 272 -15.17 21.87 -5.26
N ILE A 273 -15.19 20.74 -4.54
CA ILE A 273 -16.09 20.56 -3.38
C ILE A 273 -15.81 21.63 -2.32
N ILE A 274 -14.54 21.91 -2.01
CA ILE A 274 -14.19 22.97 -1.06
C ILE A 274 -14.64 24.35 -1.54
N GLY A 275 -14.43 24.68 -2.81
CA GLY A 275 -14.92 25.94 -3.40
C GLY A 275 -16.43 26.10 -3.23
N MET A 276 -17.21 25.05 -3.53
CA MET A 276 -18.66 25.06 -3.35
C MET A 276 -19.10 25.19 -1.89
N MET A 277 -18.48 24.41 -0.99
CA MET A 277 -18.86 24.41 0.43
C MET A 277 -18.46 25.70 1.14
N SER A 278 -17.35 26.31 0.75
CA SER A 278 -16.87 27.57 1.33
C SER A 278 -17.59 28.79 0.75
N GLY A 279 -18.05 28.72 -0.50
CA GLY A 279 -18.60 29.87 -1.22
C GLY A 279 -17.57 30.96 -1.48
N ASP A 280 -16.27 30.65 -1.36
CA ASP A 280 -15.19 31.62 -1.57
C ASP A 280 -15.18 32.08 -3.04
N PRO A 281 -15.36 33.40 -3.31
CA PRO A 281 -15.47 33.90 -4.68
C PRO A 281 -14.25 33.55 -5.53
N PHE A 282 -13.05 33.60 -4.97
CA PHE A 282 -11.82 33.29 -5.68
C PHE A 282 -11.73 31.81 -6.07
N LEU A 283 -12.03 30.88 -5.16
CA LEU A 283 -12.06 29.44 -5.46
C LEU A 283 -13.16 29.11 -6.47
N VAL A 284 -14.34 29.73 -6.32
CA VAL A 284 -15.46 29.53 -7.25
C VAL A 284 -15.08 30.01 -8.66
N GLU A 285 -14.58 31.24 -8.79
CA GLU A 285 -14.13 31.83 -10.06
C GLU A 285 -13.01 31.01 -10.70
N THR A 286 -11.98 30.64 -9.92
CA THR A 286 -10.84 29.81 -10.38
C THR A 286 -11.29 28.50 -11.06
N PHE A 287 -12.35 27.87 -10.56
CA PHE A 287 -12.86 26.61 -11.09
C PHE A 287 -14.03 26.76 -12.08
N MET A 288 -14.57 27.98 -12.26
CA MET A 288 -15.61 28.33 -13.23
C MET A 288 -15.03 28.89 -14.55
N ASP A 289 -13.98 29.71 -14.50
CA ASP A 289 -13.42 30.47 -15.65
C ASP A 289 -12.77 29.64 -16.77
N HIS A 290 -12.69 28.32 -16.62
CA HIS A 290 -12.17 27.43 -17.67
C HIS A 290 -13.22 27.07 -18.74
N PHE A 291 -14.42 27.65 -18.69
CA PHE A 291 -15.46 27.49 -19.71
C PHE A 291 -15.94 28.87 -20.18
N GLY A 292 -15.85 29.11 -21.49
CA GLY A 292 -16.37 30.31 -22.12
C GLY A 292 -17.87 30.53 -21.85
N GLU A 293 -18.31 31.75 -22.11
CA GLU A 293 -19.66 32.28 -21.86
C GLU A 293 -20.79 31.23 -21.98
N CYS A 294 -21.64 31.16 -20.94
CA CYS A 294 -22.84 30.34 -20.90
C CYS A 294 -23.75 30.66 -22.11
N PRO A 295 -23.98 29.73 -23.07
CA PRO A 295 -24.62 30.09 -24.34
C PRO A 295 -26.13 30.35 -24.30
N MET A 296 -26.76 30.46 -23.13
CA MET A 296 -28.20 30.72 -23.04
C MET A 296 -28.52 31.50 -21.77
N ASP A 297 -29.45 32.46 -21.89
CA ASP A 297 -30.03 33.32 -20.85
C ASP A 297 -30.57 32.53 -19.63
N CYS A 298 -29.68 32.03 -18.78
CA CYS A 298 -30.01 31.35 -17.53
C CYS A 298 -30.26 32.41 -16.43
N VAL A 299 -31.48 32.94 -16.42
CA VAL A 299 -32.08 34.00 -15.59
C VAL A 299 -31.69 33.96 -14.08
N PRO A 300 -31.60 35.11 -13.36
CA PRO A 300 -30.82 35.27 -12.12
C PRO A 300 -31.56 34.97 -10.79
N HIS A 301 -32.44 33.97 -10.72
CA HIS A 301 -33.07 33.57 -9.46
C HIS A 301 -33.08 32.04 -9.26
N ARG A 302 -32.19 31.53 -8.40
CA ARG A 302 -32.20 30.13 -7.94
C ARG A 302 -33.09 29.99 -6.69
N GLU A 303 -33.99 28.99 -6.71
CA GLU A 303 -34.47 28.33 -5.50
C GLU A 303 -33.37 27.37 -4.98
N PRO A 304 -33.15 27.23 -3.66
CA PRO A 304 -32.02 26.50 -3.08
C PRO A 304 -31.94 24.98 -3.37
N GLU A 305 -32.96 24.39 -4.01
CA GLU A 305 -33.15 22.93 -4.06
C GLU A 305 -33.13 22.32 -5.47
N LYS A 306 -32.90 23.11 -6.53
CA LYS A 306 -32.90 22.61 -7.92
C LYS A 306 -31.50 22.56 -8.51
N PHE A 307 -31.05 21.34 -8.82
CA PHE A 307 -29.82 21.01 -9.54
C PHE A 307 -29.81 21.62 -10.95
N CYS A 308 -28.77 22.38 -11.30
CA CYS A 308 -28.59 22.93 -12.65
C CYS A 308 -27.43 22.19 -13.35
N PRO A 309 -27.71 21.44 -14.44
CA PRO A 309 -26.69 20.69 -15.18
C PRO A 309 -25.53 21.53 -15.76
N LEU A 310 -25.71 22.86 -15.83
CA LEU A 310 -24.74 23.82 -16.39
C LEU A 310 -23.92 24.61 -15.37
N HIS A 311 -24.26 24.58 -14.08
CA HIS A 311 -23.60 25.39 -13.05
C HIS A 311 -23.09 24.56 -11.86
N ASP A 312 -23.62 23.35 -11.66
CA ASP A 312 -23.16 22.48 -10.58
C ASP A 312 -22.07 21.54 -11.13
N ILE A 313 -20.81 21.98 -11.03
CA ILE A 313 -19.58 21.29 -11.46
C ILE A 313 -19.75 20.55 -12.80
N HIS A 314 -19.55 21.27 -13.90
CA HIS A 314 -19.25 20.60 -15.15
C HIS A 314 -18.07 19.66 -14.95
N THR A 315 -18.39 18.39 -15.17
CA THR A 315 -17.58 17.25 -14.82
C THR A 315 -16.42 17.18 -15.80
N VAL A 316 -15.35 17.92 -15.51
CA VAL A 316 -14.12 17.81 -16.28
C VAL A 316 -13.52 16.47 -15.96
N PHE A 317 -13.86 15.47 -16.76
CA PHE A 317 -13.16 14.21 -16.75
C PHE A 317 -11.86 14.40 -17.52
N SER A 318 -10.73 14.10 -16.90
CA SER A 318 -9.58 13.69 -17.68
C SER A 318 -9.90 12.32 -18.24
N LEU A 319 -10.20 12.26 -19.54
CA LEU A 319 -10.45 11.01 -20.25
C LEU A 319 -9.12 10.49 -20.81
N GLU A 320 -8.79 9.26 -20.45
CA GLU A 320 -7.63 8.55 -20.99
C GLU A 320 -8.12 7.29 -21.68
N VAL A 321 -7.87 7.19 -22.99
CA VAL A 321 -8.19 6.00 -23.77
C VAL A 321 -6.93 5.17 -23.90
N PHE A 322 -6.96 3.95 -23.36
CA PHE A 322 -5.87 3.00 -23.46
C PHE A 322 -6.24 1.98 -24.54
N SER A 323 -5.80 2.24 -25.77
CA SER A 323 -5.83 1.23 -26.83
C SER A 323 -4.84 0.12 -26.47
N GLY A 324 -5.35 -1.11 -26.38
CA GLY A 324 -4.48 -2.28 -26.36
C GLY A 324 -3.92 -2.43 -27.77
N PHE A 325 -2.58 -2.40 -27.90
CA PHE A 325 -1.87 -2.65 -29.15
C PHE A 325 -2.13 -1.64 -30.29
N ASP A 326 -1.39 -0.53 -30.28
CA ASP A 326 -0.88 0.09 -31.50
C ASP A 326 0.65 0.00 -31.47
N LYS A 327 1.22 -0.80 -32.39
CA LYS A 327 2.65 -1.07 -32.61
C LYS A 327 3.29 -2.16 -31.74
N MET A 328 3.23 -3.39 -32.26
CA MET A 328 4.36 -4.31 -32.22
C MET A 328 4.62 -4.80 -33.65
#